data_AF-A0A0M7RFA4-F1
#
_entry.id   AF-A0A0M7RFA4-F1
#
_cell.length_a   1.000
_cell.length_b   1.000
_cell.length_c   1.000
_cell.angle_alpha   90.00
_cell.angle_beta   90.00
_cell.angle_gamma   90.00
#
_symmetry.space_group_name_H-M   'P 1'
#
loop_
_entity.id
_entity.type
_entity.pdbx_description
1 polymer ?
#
loop_
_entity_poly.entity_id
_entity_poly.type
_entity_poly.pdbx_seq_one_letter_code
_entity_poly.pdbx_strand_id
1 'polypeptide(L)'
;MFINWAHFIIPKITFILSFIANPVFVYLIRTEKVIQFGDYRYLLYFFAIFNLTASVVDILIPACVYSYRYAAVFFIVDSVFSERSNFAPTLISLRCAFIAGTYGILNIHFIFRYNVLKNTSFVSHYFMPYGLILSIFLVIFHIGLWTFVVEPTMYSSDESRNYVRQAFQEEYGVDVNTISTKIAVYAEASSGIVFRAWIGTGVVTVIASYSMTLYFVLGYKIMSGLNQGSATMSLKTAQMQKRLFWALTIQTIIPICLDKLGFCNCNFVFPISGSSGYYNVPTSAASKTWQKNWNSPVSSSSLFKSN
;
A
#
# COMPACT_ATOMS: atom_id res chain seq x y z
N MET A 1 -1.14 17.36 16.05
CA MET A 1 -1.96 16.16 15.76
C MET A 1 -1.32 14.97 16.46
N PHE A 2 -2.07 14.20 17.24
CA PHE A 2 -1.53 13.01 17.90
C PHE A 2 -1.56 11.82 16.95
N ILE A 3 -0.40 11.28 16.58
CA ILE A 3 -0.30 10.13 15.68
C ILE A 3 0.46 9.01 16.38
N ASN A 4 0.01 7.78 16.17
CA ASN A 4 0.66 6.60 16.72
C ASN A 4 2.10 6.50 16.21
N TRP A 5 3.04 6.23 17.12
CA TRP A 5 4.46 6.02 16.83
C TRP A 5 4.70 5.02 15.69
N ALA A 6 3.87 3.98 15.56
CA ALA A 6 3.97 3.00 14.49
C ALA A 6 3.77 3.64 13.09
N HIS A 7 2.75 4.50 12.94
CA HIS A 7 2.49 5.20 11.67
C HIS A 7 3.61 6.16 11.26
N PHE A 8 4.36 6.67 12.23
CA PHE A 8 5.50 7.55 11.98
C PHE A 8 6.80 6.80 11.67
N ILE A 9 7.05 5.69 12.36
CA ILE A 9 8.31 4.94 12.27
C ILE A 9 8.33 3.99 11.06
N ILE A 10 7.23 3.28 10.80
CA ILE A 10 7.18 2.24 9.76
C ILE A 10 7.57 2.78 8.38
N PRO A 11 6.99 3.90 7.88
CA PRO A 11 7.36 4.43 6.56
C PRO A 11 8.85 4.81 6.44
N LYS A 12 9.46 5.27 7.55
CA LYS A 12 10.89 5.64 7.58
C LYS A 12 11.79 4.42 7.51
N ILE A 13 11.45 3.36 8.24
CA ILE A 13 12.19 2.10 8.18
C ILE A 13 12.05 1.48 6.78
N THR A 14 10.83 1.43 6.23
CA THR A 14 10.60 0.86 4.89
C THR A 14 11.31 1.66 3.80
N PHE A 15 11.39 2.98 3.94
CA PHE A 15 12.20 3.84 3.07
C PHE A 15 13.69 3.48 3.11
N ILE A 16 14.29 3.41 4.31
CA ILE A 16 15.71 3.05 4.45
C ILE A 16 15.97 1.66 3.87
N LEU A 17 15.12 0.68 4.19
CA LEU A 17 15.23 -0.68 3.64
C LEU A 17 15.10 -0.70 2.12
N SER A 18 14.20 0.09 1.53
CA SER A 18 14.04 0.21 0.08
C SER A 18 15.32 0.76 -0.58
N PHE A 19 15.96 1.76 0.03
CA PHE A 19 17.20 2.36 -0.46
C PHE A 19 18.44 1.48 -0.28
N ILE A 20 18.38 0.45 0.57
CA ILE A 20 19.43 -0.55 0.69
C ILE A 20 19.14 -1.73 -0.26
N ALA A 21 17.93 -2.28 -0.20
CA ALA A 21 17.56 -3.50 -0.90
C ALA A 21 17.52 -3.34 -2.42
N ASN A 22 16.97 -2.23 -2.94
CA ASN A 22 16.86 -2.04 -4.39
C ASN A 22 18.22 -1.84 -5.09
N PRO A 23 19.18 -1.05 -4.56
CA PRO A 23 20.53 -1.02 -5.11
C PRO A 23 21.28 -2.36 -5.04
N VAL A 24 21.15 -3.10 -3.93
CA VAL A 24 21.70 -4.47 -3.83
C VAL A 24 21.07 -5.38 -4.90
N PHE A 25 19.76 -5.28 -5.10
CA PHE A 25 19.05 -6.04 -6.14
C PHE A 25 19.56 -5.70 -7.55
N VAL A 26 19.75 -4.42 -7.86
CA VAL A 26 20.34 -3.95 -9.13
C VAL A 26 21.77 -4.47 -9.30
N TYR A 27 22.58 -4.42 -8.25
CA TYR A 27 23.94 -4.96 -8.26
C TYR A 27 23.95 -6.46 -8.58
N LEU A 28 23.09 -7.25 -7.91
CA LEU A 28 22.97 -8.68 -8.14
C LEU A 28 22.58 -8.99 -9.59
N ILE A 29 21.60 -8.27 -10.15
CA ILE A 29 21.18 -8.43 -11.56
C ILE A 29 22.35 -8.18 -12.51
N ARG A 30 23.19 -7.16 -12.23
CA ARG A 30 24.36 -6.83 -13.05
C ARG A 30 25.44 -7.90 -12.99
N THR A 31 25.67 -8.48 -11.81
CA THR A 31 26.75 -9.46 -11.60
C THR A 31 26.37 -10.89 -11.98
N GLU A 32 25.09 -11.19 -12.14
CA GLU A 32 24.61 -12.53 -12.49
C GLU A 32 24.92 -12.86 -13.96
N LYS A 33 25.91 -13.75 -14.17
CA LYS A 33 26.37 -14.18 -15.51
C LYS A 33 25.66 -15.43 -16.03
N VAL A 34 24.95 -16.18 -15.18
CA VAL A 34 24.46 -17.54 -15.46
C VAL A 34 23.07 -17.54 -16.12
N ILE A 35 22.28 -16.50 -15.90
CA ILE A 35 20.94 -16.38 -16.50
C ILE A 35 21.04 -15.42 -17.69
N GLN A 36 20.78 -15.93 -18.90
CA GLN A 36 20.55 -15.09 -20.07
C GLN A 36 19.24 -14.30 -19.87
N PHE A 37 19.27 -13.27 -19.03
CA PHE A 37 18.12 -12.40 -18.80
C PHE A 37 17.79 -11.57 -20.05
N GLY A 38 18.71 -11.42 -21.01
CA GLY A 38 18.54 -10.56 -22.18
C GLY A 38 17.88 -9.22 -21.79
N ASP A 39 16.78 -8.86 -22.44
CA ASP A 39 16.02 -7.63 -22.19
C ASP A 39 15.18 -7.64 -20.90
N TYR A 40 14.95 -8.79 -20.26
CA TYR A 40 14.22 -8.87 -18.99
C TYR A 40 14.93 -8.14 -17.84
N ARG A 41 16.25 -7.98 -17.90
CA ARG A 41 16.99 -7.18 -16.92
C ARG A 41 16.47 -5.75 -16.81
N TYR A 42 16.03 -5.15 -17.92
CA TYR A 42 15.47 -3.79 -17.92
C TYR A 42 14.14 -3.74 -17.18
N LEU A 43 13.35 -4.81 -17.23
CA LEU A 43 12.12 -4.92 -16.48
C LEU A 43 12.38 -5.01 -14.98
N LEU A 44 13.41 -5.74 -14.57
CA LEU A 44 13.85 -5.80 -13.16
C LEU A 44 14.43 -4.46 -12.67
N TYR A 45 15.16 -3.73 -13.51
CA TYR A 45 15.61 -2.38 -13.19
C TYR A 45 14.44 -1.42 -13.03
N PHE A 46 13.43 -1.50 -13.91
CA PHE A 46 12.21 -0.71 -13.77
C PHE A 46 11.48 -1.01 -12.46
N PHE A 47 11.41 -2.27 -12.03
CA PHE A 47 10.89 -2.64 -10.72
C PHE A 47 11.64 -2.00 -9.55
N ALA A 48 12.97 -2.01 -9.60
CA ALA A 48 13.79 -1.37 -8.58
C ALA A 48 13.56 0.14 -8.52
N ILE A 49 13.51 0.81 -9.68
CA ILE A 49 13.24 2.26 -9.78
C ILE A 49 11.84 2.57 -9.25
N PHE A 50 10.82 1.79 -9.63
CA PHE A 50 9.46 1.98 -9.16
C PHE A 50 9.37 1.87 -7.63
N ASN A 51 10.03 0.88 -7.02
CA ASN A 51 10.05 0.72 -5.55
C ASN A 51 10.74 1.88 -4.85
N LEU A 52 11.85 2.39 -5.40
CA LEU A 52 12.53 3.57 -4.86
C LEU A 52 11.60 4.80 -4.94
N THR A 53 10.99 5.06 -6.10
CA THR A 53 10.05 6.17 -6.28
C THR A 53 8.84 6.05 -5.35
N ALA A 54 8.25 4.87 -5.22
CA ALA A 54 7.13 4.62 -4.31
C ALA A 54 7.52 4.92 -2.85
N SER A 55 8.71 4.50 -2.42
CA SER A 55 9.18 4.77 -1.07
C SER A 55 9.45 6.28 -0.81
N VAL A 56 9.94 7.01 -1.81
CA VAL A 56 10.08 8.48 -1.72
C VAL A 56 8.70 9.13 -1.56
N VAL A 57 7.72 8.70 -2.37
CA VAL A 57 6.34 9.21 -2.31
C VAL A 57 5.71 8.95 -0.93
N ASP A 58 5.92 7.78 -0.33
CA ASP A 58 5.41 7.45 1.01
C ASP A 58 5.98 8.35 2.12
N ILE A 59 7.22 8.83 1.96
CA ILE A 59 7.84 9.79 2.90
C ILE A 59 7.38 11.22 2.65
N LEU A 60 7.25 11.63 1.39
CA LEU A 60 6.82 12.99 1.04
C LEU A 60 5.35 13.24 1.36
N ILE A 61 4.53 12.19 1.21
CA ILE A 61 3.08 12.21 1.44
C ILE A 61 2.76 11.15 2.51
N PRO A 62 3.08 11.43 3.79
CA PRO A 62 2.76 10.53 4.89
C PRO A 62 1.24 10.56 5.15
N ALA A 63 0.52 9.75 4.39
CA ALA A 63 -0.92 9.65 4.47
C ALA A 63 -1.33 8.66 5.56
N CYS A 64 -2.24 9.09 6.43
CA CYS A 64 -2.88 8.26 7.44
C CYS A 64 -4.34 8.00 7.08
N VAL A 65 -4.89 6.95 7.66
CA VAL A 65 -6.30 6.58 7.52
C VAL A 65 -6.94 6.52 8.88
N TYR A 66 -8.11 7.13 8.99
CA TYR A 66 -8.95 7.10 10.17
C TYR A 66 -10.34 6.61 9.78
N SER A 67 -10.86 5.64 10.53
CA SER A 67 -12.18 5.07 10.31
C SER A 67 -13.10 5.46 11.45
N TYR A 68 -14.26 6.01 11.13
CA TYR A 68 -15.27 6.40 12.10
C TYR A 68 -16.66 6.01 11.59
N ARG A 69 -17.34 5.12 12.32
CA ARG A 69 -18.65 4.56 11.92
C ARG A 69 -18.65 4.11 10.46
N TYR A 70 -19.36 4.82 9.58
CA TYR A 70 -19.44 4.53 8.15
C TYR A 70 -18.51 5.38 7.29
N ALA A 71 -17.49 6.04 7.86
CA ALA A 71 -16.58 6.90 7.12
C ALA A 71 -15.13 6.41 7.17
N ALA A 72 -14.45 6.50 6.03
CA ALA A 72 -13.00 6.40 5.91
C ALA A 72 -12.42 7.79 5.56
N VAL A 73 -11.51 8.27 6.40
CA VAL A 73 -10.84 9.57 6.26
C VAL A 73 -9.38 9.33 5.93
N PHE A 74 -8.93 9.77 4.77
CA PHE A 74 -7.53 9.79 4.37
C PHE A 74 -6.99 11.20 4.52
N PHE A 75 -5.87 11.38 5.20
CA PHE A 75 -5.32 12.71 5.51
C PHE A 75 -3.80 12.71 5.54
N ILE A 76 -3.19 13.88 5.31
CA ILE A 76 -1.73 14.06 5.34
C ILE A 76 -1.30 14.55 6.72
N VAL A 77 -0.17 14.01 7.17
CA VAL A 77 0.46 14.28 8.46
C VAL A 77 1.79 15.01 8.28
N ASP A 78 2.23 15.88 9.19
CA ASP A 78 3.62 16.36 9.31
C ASP A 78 4.35 16.68 7.98
N SER A 79 3.64 17.31 7.03
CA SER A 79 4.13 17.61 5.69
C SER A 79 3.64 18.99 5.28
N VAL A 80 4.36 19.66 4.38
CA VAL A 80 3.95 20.96 3.81
C VAL A 80 2.57 20.92 3.13
N PHE A 81 2.07 19.72 2.85
CA PHE A 81 0.76 19.49 2.24
C PHE A 81 -0.34 19.13 3.26
N SER A 82 -0.09 19.21 4.57
CA SER A 82 -1.07 18.85 5.60
C SER A 82 -2.22 19.86 5.68
N GLU A 83 -1.94 21.14 5.46
CA GLU A 83 -2.95 22.20 5.46
C GLU A 83 -3.90 22.05 4.27
N ARG A 84 -5.15 22.49 4.45
CA ARG A 84 -6.19 22.43 3.41
C ARG A 84 -5.75 23.25 2.20
N SER A 85 -5.63 22.58 1.06
CA SER A 85 -5.43 23.22 -0.24
C SER A 85 -6.23 22.49 -1.31
N ASN A 86 -6.37 23.12 -2.49
CA ASN A 86 -7.03 22.47 -3.63
C ASN A 86 -6.21 21.31 -4.21
N PHE A 87 -4.89 21.33 -4.02
CA PHE A 87 -3.96 20.37 -4.64
C PHE A 87 -3.60 19.19 -3.73
N ALA A 88 -3.46 19.42 -2.42
CA ALA A 88 -3.01 18.39 -1.49
C ALA A 88 -3.92 17.14 -1.40
N PRO A 89 -5.27 17.23 -1.50
CA PRO A 89 -6.11 16.03 -1.61
C PRO A 89 -5.80 15.16 -2.82
N THR A 90 -5.35 15.75 -3.94
CA THR A 90 -4.91 14.99 -5.12
C THR A 90 -3.59 14.27 -4.85
N LEU A 91 -2.71 14.81 -4.01
CA LEU A 91 -1.51 14.10 -3.57
C LEU A 91 -1.85 12.85 -2.73
N ILE A 92 -2.90 12.90 -1.91
CA ILE A 92 -3.42 11.71 -1.20
C ILE A 92 -3.84 10.64 -2.20
N SER A 93 -4.62 11.03 -3.21
CA SER A 93 -5.08 10.13 -4.28
C SER A 93 -3.91 9.54 -5.06
N LEU A 94 -2.93 10.36 -5.45
CA LEU A 94 -1.72 9.94 -6.14
C LEU A 94 -0.92 8.94 -5.31
N ARG A 95 -0.71 9.21 -4.01
CA ARG A 95 -0.02 8.30 -3.10
C ARG A 95 -0.74 6.96 -3.02
N CYS A 96 -2.07 6.95 -2.90
CA CYS A 96 -2.85 5.72 -2.98
C CYS A 96 -2.77 5.05 -4.35
N ALA A 97 -2.66 5.81 -5.45
CA ALA A 97 -2.55 5.27 -6.80
C ALA A 97 -1.23 4.50 -7.04
N PHE A 98 -0.15 4.77 -6.30
CA PHE A 98 1.05 3.92 -6.32
C PHE A 98 0.78 2.49 -5.84
N ILE A 99 -0.29 2.26 -5.05
CA ILE A 99 -0.78 0.92 -4.74
C ILE A 99 -1.24 0.22 -6.02
N ALA A 100 -2.05 0.90 -6.85
CA ALA A 100 -2.47 0.37 -8.14
C ALA A 100 -1.28 0.17 -9.10
N GLY A 101 -0.32 1.10 -9.12
CA GLY A 101 0.92 0.96 -9.89
C GLY A 101 1.69 -0.30 -9.53
N THR A 102 1.71 -0.65 -8.23
CA THR A 102 2.29 -1.91 -7.75
C THR A 102 1.57 -3.12 -8.37
N TYR A 103 0.25 -3.04 -8.56
CA TYR A 103 -0.47 -4.11 -9.24
C TYR A 103 -0.04 -4.27 -10.70
N GLY A 104 0.06 -3.15 -11.41
CA GLY A 104 0.51 -3.12 -12.81
C GLY A 104 1.89 -3.75 -12.98
N ILE A 105 2.87 -3.35 -12.18
CA ILE A 105 4.24 -3.86 -12.30
C ILE A 105 4.32 -5.37 -12.02
N LEU A 106 3.52 -5.86 -11.07
CA LEU A 106 3.52 -7.29 -10.76
C LEU A 106 2.79 -8.12 -11.81
N ASN A 107 1.68 -7.61 -12.35
CA ASN A 107 0.93 -8.32 -13.36
C ASN A 107 1.83 -8.64 -14.55
N ILE A 108 2.61 -7.66 -15.00
CA ILE A 108 3.53 -7.86 -16.13
C ILE A 108 4.69 -8.80 -15.79
N HIS A 109 5.24 -8.77 -14.57
CA HIS A 109 6.26 -9.71 -14.12
C HIS A 109 5.76 -11.16 -14.08
N PHE A 110 4.56 -11.39 -13.54
CA PHE A 110 3.96 -12.73 -13.49
C PHE A 110 3.61 -13.26 -14.88
N ILE A 111 3.04 -12.41 -15.75
CA ILE A 111 2.76 -12.74 -17.15
C ILE A 111 4.05 -13.11 -17.86
N PHE A 112 5.10 -12.29 -17.75
CA PHE A 112 6.39 -12.57 -18.38
C PHE A 112 6.96 -13.92 -17.94
N ARG A 113 7.04 -14.15 -16.62
CA ARG A 113 7.59 -15.39 -16.06
C ARG A 113 6.81 -16.62 -16.52
N TYR A 114 5.49 -16.54 -16.58
CA TYR A 114 4.68 -17.63 -17.09
C TYR A 114 4.96 -17.92 -18.57
N ASN A 115 5.07 -16.87 -19.40
CA ASN A 115 5.34 -17.03 -20.83
C ASN A 115 6.74 -17.60 -21.11
N VAL A 116 7.75 -17.23 -20.32
CA VAL A 116 9.11 -17.81 -20.44
C VAL A 116 9.10 -19.34 -20.24
N LEU A 117 8.24 -19.85 -19.36
CA LEU A 117 8.14 -21.28 -19.09
C LEU A 117 7.33 -22.06 -20.16
N LYS A 118 6.38 -21.39 -20.82
CA LYS A 118 5.46 -22.04 -21.78
C LYS A 118 5.89 -21.89 -23.23
N ASN A 119 6.38 -20.72 -23.64
CA ASN A 119 6.67 -20.41 -25.03
C ASN A 119 7.80 -19.37 -25.15
N THR A 120 9.03 -19.86 -25.19
CA THR A 120 10.24 -19.05 -25.32
C THR A 120 10.29 -18.27 -26.65
N SER A 121 9.70 -18.80 -27.72
CA SER A 121 9.63 -18.14 -29.03
C SER A 121 8.75 -16.89 -29.02
N PHE A 122 7.57 -16.97 -28.39
CA PHE A 122 6.68 -15.82 -28.23
C PHE A 122 7.33 -14.70 -27.41
N VAL A 123 8.00 -15.06 -26.31
CA VAL A 123 8.70 -14.09 -25.46
C VAL A 123 9.81 -13.38 -26.24
N SER A 124 10.63 -14.13 -26.97
CA SER A 124 11.74 -13.57 -27.75
C SER A 124 11.29 -12.63 -28.85
N HIS A 125 10.16 -12.92 -29.51
CA HIS A 125 9.73 -12.17 -30.70
C HIS A 125 8.83 -10.97 -30.38
N TYR A 126 7.96 -11.08 -29.36
CA TYR A 126 6.96 -10.06 -29.05
C TYR A 126 7.20 -9.34 -27.73
N PHE A 127 7.71 -10.03 -26.71
CA PHE A 127 7.77 -9.48 -25.35
C PHE A 127 9.12 -8.83 -25.03
N MET A 128 10.23 -9.34 -25.53
CA MET A 128 11.57 -8.77 -25.29
C MET A 128 11.76 -7.35 -25.87
N PRO A 129 11.34 -7.03 -27.12
CA PRO A 129 11.53 -5.69 -27.66
C PRO A 129 10.60 -4.62 -27.04
N TYR A 130 9.40 -5.01 -26.60
CA TYR A 130 8.36 -4.06 -26.14
C TYR A 130 8.00 -4.20 -24.65
N GLY A 131 8.58 -5.16 -23.94
CA GLY A 131 8.18 -5.52 -22.58
C GLY A 131 8.33 -4.39 -21.58
N LEU A 132 9.40 -3.60 -21.68
CA LEU A 132 9.58 -2.41 -20.84
C LEU A 132 8.51 -1.34 -21.10
N ILE A 133 8.22 -1.06 -22.38
CA ILE A 133 7.20 -0.07 -22.78
C ILE A 133 5.83 -0.51 -22.28
N LEU A 134 5.48 -1.77 -22.49
CA LEU A 134 4.22 -2.35 -22.00
C LEU A 134 4.11 -2.26 -20.47
N SER A 135 5.22 -2.46 -19.76
CA SER A 135 5.26 -2.37 -18.29
C SER A 135 5.04 -0.95 -17.79
N ILE A 136 5.72 0.01 -18.40
CA ILE A 136 5.53 1.44 -18.10
C ILE A 136 4.08 1.84 -18.37
N PHE A 137 3.55 1.47 -19.53
CA PHE A 137 2.15 1.72 -19.89
C PHE A 137 1.19 1.12 -18.87
N LEU A 138 1.39 -0.15 -18.49
CA LEU A 138 0.51 -0.83 -17.55
C LEU A 138 0.56 -0.18 -16.16
N VAL A 139 1.72 0.25 -15.67
CA VAL A 139 1.86 0.97 -14.40
C VAL A 139 1.14 2.32 -14.47
N ILE A 140 1.38 3.11 -15.53
CA ILE A 140 0.73 4.42 -15.71
C ILE A 140 -0.79 4.25 -15.83
N PHE A 141 -1.25 3.23 -16.57
CA PHE A 141 -2.67 2.92 -16.71
C PHE A 141 -3.32 2.63 -15.35
N HIS A 142 -2.67 1.85 -14.48
CA HIS A 142 -3.19 1.56 -13.14
C HIS A 142 -3.22 2.79 -12.24
N ILE A 143 -2.15 3.58 -12.24
CA ILE A 143 -2.08 4.82 -11.45
C ILE A 143 -3.17 5.80 -11.93
N GLY A 144 -3.29 5.97 -13.24
CA GLY A 144 -4.28 6.85 -13.87
C GLY A 144 -5.70 6.40 -13.59
N LEU A 145 -6.01 5.11 -13.78
CA LEU A 145 -7.33 4.55 -13.52
C LEU A 145 -7.73 4.71 -12.05
N TRP A 146 -6.81 4.44 -11.11
CA TRP A 146 -7.06 4.64 -9.69
C TRP A 146 -7.35 6.10 -9.37
N THR A 147 -6.51 7.01 -9.84
CA THR A 147 -6.66 8.46 -9.60
C THR A 147 -7.96 8.98 -10.21
N PHE A 148 -8.29 8.57 -11.44
CA PHE A 148 -9.51 8.95 -12.15
C PHE A 148 -10.78 8.52 -11.40
N VAL A 149 -10.74 7.36 -10.74
CA VAL A 149 -11.86 6.85 -9.93
C VAL A 149 -11.94 7.57 -8.58
N VAL A 150 -10.83 7.64 -7.85
CA VAL A 150 -10.81 8.15 -6.46
C VAL A 150 -11.06 9.65 -6.39
N GLU A 151 -10.58 10.43 -7.36
CA GLU A 151 -10.74 11.89 -7.36
C GLU A 151 -12.21 12.34 -7.19
N PRO A 152 -13.15 11.92 -8.06
CA PRO A 152 -14.56 12.30 -7.95
C PRO A 152 -15.35 11.50 -6.90
N THR A 153 -14.93 10.28 -6.57
CA THR A 153 -15.73 9.38 -5.70
C THR A 153 -15.48 9.57 -4.21
N MET A 154 -14.29 10.05 -3.82
CA MET A 154 -13.87 10.24 -2.42
C MET A 154 -13.59 11.71 -2.10
N TYR A 155 -14.26 12.61 -2.81
CA TYR A 155 -14.16 14.05 -2.56
C TYR A 155 -14.74 14.43 -1.20
N SER A 156 -13.98 15.22 -0.43
CA SER A 156 -14.37 15.70 0.91
C SER A 156 -15.34 16.89 0.83
N SER A 157 -16.63 16.62 0.63
CA SER A 157 -17.69 17.64 0.72
C SER A 157 -17.85 18.17 2.16
N ASP A 158 -18.48 19.34 2.32
CA ASP A 158 -18.76 19.90 3.65
C ASP A 158 -19.61 18.96 4.50
N GLU A 159 -20.56 18.24 3.89
CA GLU A 159 -21.34 17.20 4.56
C GLU A 159 -20.46 16.06 5.10
N SER A 160 -19.56 15.52 4.26
CA SER A 160 -18.65 14.44 4.67
C SER A 160 -17.66 14.86 5.76
N ARG A 161 -17.21 16.12 5.74
CA ARG A 161 -16.34 16.70 6.76
C ARG A 161 -17.10 16.89 8.06
N ASN A 162 -18.32 17.42 8.01
CA ASN A 162 -19.18 17.58 9.18
C ASN A 162 -19.52 16.25 9.83
N TYR A 163 -19.73 15.18 9.05
CA TYR A 163 -20.00 13.82 9.57
C TYR A 163 -18.89 13.30 10.50
N VAL A 164 -17.62 13.58 10.17
CA VAL A 164 -16.45 13.11 10.96
C VAL A 164 -15.88 14.16 11.91
N ARG A 165 -16.32 15.44 11.82
CA ARG A 165 -15.66 16.59 12.46
C ARG A 165 -15.45 16.41 13.95
N GLN A 166 -16.51 16.09 14.69
CA GLN A 166 -16.45 15.96 16.14
C GLN A 166 -15.52 14.81 16.55
N ALA A 167 -15.73 13.61 15.97
CA ALA A 167 -14.91 12.44 16.29
C ALA A 167 -13.43 12.64 15.92
N PHE A 168 -13.16 13.28 14.78
CA PHE A 168 -11.80 13.60 14.35
C PHE A 168 -11.14 14.63 15.27
N GLN A 169 -11.87 15.66 15.72
CA GLN A 169 -11.39 16.66 16.66
C GLN A 169 -11.08 16.03 18.03
N GLU A 170 -11.95 15.15 18.53
CA GLU A 170 -11.76 14.45 19.81
C GLU A 170 -10.53 13.53 19.78
N GLU A 171 -10.28 12.85 18.65
CA GLU A 171 -9.15 11.94 18.50
C GLU A 171 -7.82 12.67 18.26
N TYR A 172 -7.79 13.63 17.34
CA TYR A 172 -6.56 14.22 16.81
C TYR A 172 -6.27 15.63 17.35
N GLY A 173 -7.24 16.26 18.01
CA GLY A 173 -7.14 17.63 18.53
C GLY A 173 -7.16 18.71 17.44
N VAL A 174 -7.51 18.37 16.21
CA VAL A 174 -7.44 19.26 15.04
C VAL A 174 -8.76 19.21 14.27
N ASP A 175 -9.22 20.35 13.76
CA ASP A 175 -10.46 20.40 13.00
C ASP A 175 -10.18 19.84 11.60
N VAL A 176 -10.93 18.79 11.22
CA VAL A 176 -10.84 18.17 9.90
C VAL A 176 -10.94 19.20 8.78
N ASN A 177 -11.63 20.33 9.00
CA ASN A 177 -11.80 21.43 8.05
C ASN A 177 -10.53 22.18 7.70
N THR A 178 -9.51 22.14 8.56
CA THR A 178 -8.23 22.85 8.38
C THR A 178 -7.19 22.02 7.65
N ILE A 179 -7.41 20.71 7.53
CA ILE A 179 -6.46 19.77 6.94
C ILE A 179 -6.93 19.24 5.59
N SER A 180 -5.98 18.81 4.77
CA SER A 180 -6.25 18.17 3.48
C SER A 180 -6.67 16.72 3.68
N THR A 181 -7.86 16.37 3.17
CA THR A 181 -8.42 15.03 3.32
C THR A 181 -9.13 14.54 2.06
N LYS A 182 -9.24 13.22 1.91
CA LYS A 182 -10.25 12.52 1.10
C LYS A 182 -11.16 11.75 2.06
N ILE A 183 -12.48 11.83 1.88
CA ILE A 183 -13.44 11.20 2.79
C ILE A 183 -14.42 10.37 1.96
N ALA A 184 -14.60 9.11 2.34
CA ALA A 184 -15.63 8.23 1.80
C ALA A 184 -16.61 7.90 2.92
N VAL A 185 -17.90 8.15 2.71
CA VAL A 185 -18.97 7.85 3.69
C VAL A 185 -19.94 6.85 3.08
N TYR A 186 -20.11 5.70 3.72
CA TYR A 186 -20.81 4.51 3.21
C TYR A 186 -22.28 4.43 3.65
N ALA A 187 -22.67 5.18 4.67
CA ALA A 187 -24.05 5.30 5.16
C ALA A 187 -24.21 6.61 5.95
N GLU A 188 -25.45 7.00 6.26
CA GLU A 188 -25.78 8.17 7.10
C GLU A 188 -25.39 9.55 6.52
N ALA A 189 -25.13 9.60 5.21
CA ALA A 189 -24.97 10.82 4.43
C ALA A 189 -25.97 10.83 3.26
N SER A 190 -26.01 11.94 2.53
CA SER A 190 -26.83 12.09 1.33
C SER A 190 -26.58 10.96 0.33
N SER A 191 -27.64 10.54 -0.34
CA SER A 191 -27.61 9.39 -1.28
C SER A 191 -26.52 9.55 -2.35
N GLY A 192 -26.26 10.77 -2.80
CA GLY A 192 -25.19 11.07 -3.75
C GLY A 192 -23.78 10.81 -3.21
N ILE A 193 -23.51 11.14 -1.94
CA ILE A 193 -22.20 10.87 -1.30
C ILE A 193 -22.02 9.38 -1.09
N VAL A 194 -23.04 8.72 -0.54
CA VAL A 194 -23.03 7.27 -0.28
C VAL A 194 -22.83 6.49 -1.57
N PHE A 195 -23.57 6.83 -2.63
CA PHE A 195 -23.46 6.18 -3.94
C PHE A 195 -22.04 6.33 -4.51
N ARG A 196 -21.46 7.52 -4.48
CA ARG A 196 -20.09 7.77 -4.95
C ARG A 196 -19.05 6.97 -4.17
N ALA A 197 -19.16 6.93 -2.85
CA ALA A 197 -18.25 6.18 -1.99
C ALA A 197 -18.28 4.67 -2.30
N TRP A 198 -19.47 4.10 -2.47
CA TRP A 198 -19.65 2.69 -2.86
C TRP A 198 -19.12 2.40 -4.26
N ILE A 199 -19.41 3.24 -5.26
CA ILE A 199 -18.89 3.07 -6.62
C ILE A 199 -17.36 3.13 -6.63
N GLY A 200 -16.78 4.16 -6.00
CA GLY A 200 -15.32 4.31 -5.92
C GLY A 200 -14.67 3.11 -5.26
N THR A 201 -15.19 2.69 -4.11
CA THR A 201 -14.67 1.54 -3.35
C THR A 201 -14.85 0.22 -4.10
N GLY A 202 -15.99 0.03 -4.77
CA GLY A 202 -16.25 -1.16 -5.59
C GLY A 202 -15.25 -1.26 -6.75
N VAL A 203 -15.02 -0.17 -7.48
CA VAL A 203 -14.08 -0.17 -8.62
C VAL A 203 -12.65 -0.43 -8.16
N VAL A 204 -12.15 0.22 -7.10
CA VAL A 204 -10.80 -0.05 -6.59
C VAL A 204 -10.65 -1.48 -6.06
N THR A 205 -11.72 -2.04 -5.49
CA THR A 205 -11.76 -3.44 -5.04
C THR A 205 -11.68 -4.41 -6.22
N VAL A 206 -12.38 -4.12 -7.33
CA VAL A 206 -12.28 -4.92 -8.57
C VAL A 206 -10.86 -4.84 -9.16
N ILE A 207 -10.25 -3.66 -9.16
CA ILE A 207 -8.86 -3.47 -9.62
C ILE A 207 -7.89 -4.33 -8.77
N ALA A 208 -8.07 -4.34 -7.45
CA ALA A 208 -7.25 -5.14 -6.55
C ALA A 208 -7.53 -6.65 -6.72
N SER A 209 -8.80 -7.06 -6.81
CA SER A 209 -9.19 -8.48 -6.86
C SER A 209 -8.77 -9.16 -8.15
N TYR A 210 -8.85 -8.48 -9.30
CA TYR A 210 -8.38 -9.05 -10.56
C TYR A 210 -6.87 -9.29 -10.51
N SER A 211 -6.11 -8.33 -9.97
CA SER A 211 -4.65 -8.40 -9.90
C SER A 211 -4.21 -9.52 -8.96
N MET A 212 -4.85 -9.62 -7.79
CA MET A 212 -4.61 -10.72 -6.86
C MET A 212 -4.92 -12.08 -7.49
N THR A 213 -6.08 -12.22 -8.13
CA THR A 213 -6.47 -13.47 -8.82
C THR A 213 -5.43 -13.85 -9.89
N LEU A 214 -4.95 -12.87 -10.65
CA LEU A 214 -3.92 -13.07 -11.66
C LEU A 214 -2.61 -13.59 -11.05
N TYR A 215 -2.16 -13.04 -9.91
CA TYR A 215 -0.97 -13.56 -9.21
C TYR A 215 -1.16 -14.99 -8.74
N PHE A 216 -2.30 -15.31 -8.14
CA PHE A 216 -2.57 -16.65 -7.64
C PHE A 216 -2.61 -17.67 -8.78
N VAL A 217 -3.33 -17.37 -9.86
CA VAL A 217 -3.47 -18.28 -11.01
C VAL A 217 -2.13 -18.45 -11.74
N LEU A 218 -1.45 -17.36 -12.06
CA LEU A 218 -0.17 -17.44 -12.77
C LEU A 218 0.92 -18.02 -11.89
N GLY A 219 0.95 -17.66 -10.60
CA GLY A 219 1.88 -18.24 -9.63
C GLY A 219 1.69 -19.74 -9.48
N TYR A 220 0.45 -20.22 -9.38
CA TYR A 220 0.15 -21.65 -9.36
C TYR A 220 0.61 -22.35 -10.64
N LYS A 221 0.30 -21.77 -11.81
CA LYS A 221 0.73 -22.33 -13.11
C LYS A 221 2.25 -22.37 -13.28
N ILE A 222 2.96 -21.33 -12.83
CA ILE A 222 4.43 -21.29 -12.81
C ILE A 222 4.99 -22.41 -11.92
N MET A 223 4.46 -22.55 -10.70
CA MET A 223 4.92 -23.58 -9.76
C MET A 223 4.66 -25.00 -10.29
N SER A 224 3.48 -25.22 -10.85
CA SER A 224 3.11 -26.50 -11.46
C SER A 224 3.98 -26.82 -12.69
N GLY A 225 4.19 -25.84 -13.58
CA GLY A 225 5.05 -25.98 -14.75
C GLY A 225 6.51 -26.27 -14.41
N LEU A 226 7.05 -25.63 -13.37
CA LEU A 226 8.40 -25.91 -12.87
C LEU A 226 8.54 -27.32 -12.29
N ASN A 227 7.51 -27.81 -11.59
CA ASN A 227 7.53 -29.17 -11.03
C ASN A 227 7.39 -30.24 -12.14
N GLN A 228 6.65 -29.96 -13.22
CA GLN A 228 6.49 -30.87 -14.36
C GLN A 228 7.69 -30.85 -15.33
N GLY A 229 8.31 -29.68 -15.57
CA GLY A 229 9.48 -29.49 -16.44
C GLY A 229 10.81 -29.99 -15.86
N SER A 230 10.81 -30.53 -14.64
CA SER A 230 12.00 -31.13 -14.01
C SER A 230 12.51 -32.39 -14.74
N ALA A 231 11.79 -32.88 -15.76
CA ALA A 231 12.21 -33.98 -16.63
C ALA A 231 13.10 -33.52 -17.82
N THR A 232 13.07 -32.24 -18.20
CA THR A 232 13.79 -31.70 -19.39
C THR A 232 14.79 -30.60 -19.07
N MET A 233 14.76 -29.99 -17.88
CA MET A 233 15.74 -28.99 -17.44
C MET A 233 16.73 -29.55 -16.43
N SER A 234 17.96 -29.01 -16.41
CA SER A 234 18.93 -29.37 -15.37
C SER A 234 18.37 -29.01 -13.99
N LEU A 235 18.51 -29.93 -13.04
CA LEU A 235 18.05 -29.81 -11.65
C LEU A 235 18.51 -28.49 -10.99
N LYS A 236 19.72 -28.04 -11.35
CA LYS A 236 20.34 -26.80 -10.86
C LYS A 236 19.64 -25.54 -11.37
N THR A 237 19.28 -25.51 -12.65
CA THR A 237 18.58 -24.38 -13.30
C THR A 237 17.14 -24.26 -12.81
N ALA A 238 16.44 -25.39 -12.66
CA ALA A 238 15.07 -25.43 -12.16
C ALA A 238 14.98 -24.95 -10.69
N GLN A 239 15.91 -25.39 -9.84
CA GLN A 239 15.99 -24.92 -8.45
C GLN A 239 16.30 -23.42 -8.36
N MET A 240 17.17 -22.90 -9.22
CA MET A 240 17.48 -21.46 -9.24
C MET A 240 16.29 -20.61 -9.67
N GLN A 241 15.56 -21.00 -10.72
CA GLN A 241 14.32 -20.34 -11.14
C GLN A 241 13.23 -20.38 -10.05
N LYS A 242 13.12 -21.51 -9.33
CA LYS A 242 12.21 -21.66 -8.19
C LYS A 242 12.58 -20.74 -7.02
N ARG A 243 13.88 -20.53 -6.76
CA ARG A 243 14.36 -19.60 -5.72
C ARG A 243 14.17 -18.14 -6.12
N LEU A 244 14.40 -17.75 -7.37
CA LEU A 244 14.08 -16.42 -7.90
C LEU A 244 12.57 -16.15 -7.93
N PHE A 245 11.77 -17.19 -8.17
CA PHE A 245 10.33 -17.13 -8.06
C PHE A 245 9.91 -16.87 -6.63
N TRP A 246 10.31 -17.71 -5.69
CA TRP A 246 10.01 -17.54 -4.27
C TRP A 246 10.57 -16.24 -3.71
N ALA A 247 11.78 -15.84 -4.09
CA ALA A 247 12.39 -14.59 -3.63
C ALA A 247 11.58 -13.38 -4.09
N LEU A 248 11.21 -13.28 -5.38
CA LEU A 248 10.36 -12.18 -5.83
C LEU A 248 8.96 -12.29 -5.19
N THR A 249 8.35 -13.46 -5.19
CA THR A 249 7.02 -13.67 -4.60
C THR A 249 7.00 -13.29 -3.12
N ILE A 250 8.01 -13.66 -2.33
CA ILE A 250 8.16 -13.28 -0.92
C ILE A 250 8.47 -11.78 -0.81
N GLN A 251 9.39 -11.25 -1.61
CA GLN A 251 9.77 -9.84 -1.64
C GLN A 251 8.59 -8.94 -2.01
N THR A 252 7.61 -9.46 -2.74
CA THR A 252 6.41 -8.70 -3.09
C THR A 252 5.24 -8.96 -2.15
N ILE A 253 5.02 -10.20 -1.72
CA ILE A 253 3.92 -10.56 -0.81
C ILE A 253 4.17 -9.97 0.57
N ILE A 254 5.42 -9.94 1.07
CA ILE A 254 5.71 -9.40 2.40
C ILE A 254 5.32 -7.91 2.52
N PRO A 255 5.77 -7.00 1.64
CA PRO A 255 5.34 -5.59 1.69
C PRO A 255 3.84 -5.40 1.41
N ILE A 256 3.25 -6.19 0.51
CA ILE A 256 1.80 -6.09 0.23
C ILE A 256 0.96 -6.56 1.43
N CYS A 257 1.35 -7.66 2.07
CA CYS A 257 0.64 -8.20 3.22
C CYS A 257 0.87 -7.37 4.49
N LEU A 258 2.08 -6.83 4.69
CA LEU A 258 2.41 -6.03 5.87
C LEU A 258 1.92 -4.58 5.75
N ASP A 259 2.10 -3.92 4.60
CA ASP A 259 1.69 -2.51 4.44
C ASP A 259 0.28 -2.35 3.87
N LYS A 260 -0.18 -3.25 2.98
CA LYS A 260 -1.37 -2.99 2.13
C LYS A 260 -2.58 -3.88 2.44
N LEU A 261 -2.42 -5.02 3.11
CA LEU A 261 -3.54 -5.84 3.58
C LEU A 261 -4.28 -5.15 4.73
N GLY A 262 -3.56 -4.49 5.64
CA GLY A 262 -4.15 -3.57 6.62
C GLY A 262 -4.79 -2.35 5.96
N PHE A 263 -4.19 -1.84 4.86
CA PHE A 263 -4.67 -0.64 4.18
C PHE A 263 -5.93 -0.85 3.31
N CYS A 264 -6.08 -2.01 2.66
CA CYS A 264 -7.13 -2.23 1.64
C CYS A 264 -8.24 -3.17 2.10
N ASN A 265 -7.95 -4.23 2.87
CA ASN A 265 -8.99 -5.18 3.28
C ASN A 265 -9.72 -4.76 4.54
N CYS A 266 -9.13 -3.91 5.37
CA CYS A 266 -9.74 -3.65 6.65
C CYS A 266 -9.78 -2.16 7.08
N ASN A 267 -9.29 -1.22 6.26
CA ASN A 267 -9.77 0.18 6.33
C ASN A 267 -11.08 0.43 5.56
N PHE A 268 -11.48 -0.45 4.63
CA PHE A 268 -12.76 -0.32 3.92
C PHE A 268 -13.87 -1.15 4.58
N VAL A 269 -13.55 -2.34 5.09
CA VAL A 269 -14.53 -3.26 5.71
C VAL A 269 -15.05 -2.76 7.06
N PHE A 270 -14.23 -2.07 7.86
CA PHE A 270 -14.66 -1.51 9.13
C PHE A 270 -15.69 -0.38 8.96
N PRO A 271 -15.44 0.62 8.09
CA PRO A 271 -16.45 1.60 7.73
C PRO A 271 -17.73 0.98 7.15
N ILE A 272 -17.61 -0.01 6.26
CA ILE A 272 -18.78 -0.66 5.67
C ILE A 272 -19.67 -1.35 6.72
N SER A 273 -19.05 -1.92 7.76
CA SER A 273 -19.76 -2.57 8.87
C SER A 273 -20.24 -1.61 9.96
N GLY A 274 -19.96 -0.31 9.84
CA GLY A 274 -20.30 0.70 10.85
C GLY A 274 -19.45 0.60 12.12
N SER A 275 -18.41 -0.24 12.12
CA SER A 275 -17.55 -0.46 13.27
C SER A 275 -16.45 0.60 13.33
N SER A 276 -16.34 1.25 14.49
CA SER A 276 -15.25 2.19 14.75
C SER A 276 -14.01 1.38 15.14
N GLY A 277 -12.98 1.39 14.30
CA GLY A 277 -11.80 0.56 14.46
C GLY A 277 -10.51 1.30 14.12
N TYR A 278 -9.52 1.15 15.00
CA TYR A 278 -8.14 1.58 14.79
C TYR A 278 -7.29 0.36 14.42
N TYR A 279 -6.36 0.49 13.46
CA TYR A 279 -5.26 -0.46 13.34
C TYR A 279 -4.24 -0.23 14.44
N ASN A 280 -4.46 -0.85 15.60
CA ASN A 280 -3.44 -1.08 16.61
C ASN A 280 -2.69 -2.37 16.27
N VAL A 281 -1.39 -2.28 16.01
CA VAL A 281 -0.47 -3.34 16.45
C VAL A 281 -0.49 -3.29 17.99
N PRO A 282 -0.76 -4.38 18.71
CA PRO A 282 -1.25 -4.33 20.08
C PRO A 282 -0.17 -3.83 21.04
N THR A 283 -0.32 -2.62 21.60
CA THR A 283 0.43 -2.19 22.80
C THR A 283 -0.32 -1.22 23.75
N SER A 284 -1.52 -0.73 23.42
CA SER A 284 -2.05 0.46 24.15
C SER A 284 -3.05 0.22 25.29
N ALA A 285 -3.36 -1.03 25.66
CA ALA A 285 -4.05 -1.28 26.93
C ALA A 285 -3.13 -1.02 28.15
N ALA A 286 -1.81 -1.13 27.97
CA ALA A 286 -0.84 -0.83 29.02
C ALA A 286 -0.54 0.67 29.12
N SER A 287 -0.44 1.40 28.00
CA SER A 287 0.00 2.81 28.04
C SER A 287 -1.02 3.77 28.67
N LYS A 288 -2.33 3.55 28.46
CA LYS A 288 -3.37 4.38 29.08
C LYS A 288 -3.43 4.21 30.61
N THR A 289 -3.10 3.03 31.12
CA THR A 289 -3.06 2.73 32.56
C THR A 289 -1.81 3.33 33.22
N TRP A 290 -0.67 3.32 32.54
CA TRP A 290 0.57 3.94 33.04
C TRP A 290 0.49 5.47 33.13
N GLN A 291 -0.16 6.13 32.16
CA GLN A 291 -0.25 7.60 32.15
C GLN A 291 -1.27 8.14 33.17
N LYS A 292 -2.29 7.35 33.51
CA LYS A 292 -3.26 7.69 34.57
C LYS A 292 -2.64 7.58 35.97
N ASN A 293 -1.73 6.62 36.18
CA ASN A 293 -1.00 6.48 37.45
C ASN A 293 0.11 7.53 37.63
N TRP A 294 0.64 8.10 36.54
CA TRP A 294 1.68 9.14 36.62
C TRP A 294 1.12 10.54 36.90
N ASN A 295 -0.10 10.84 36.44
CA ASN A 295 -0.73 12.17 36.58
C ASN A 295 -1.65 12.29 37.82
N SER A 296 -1.58 11.33 38.74
CA SER A 296 -2.25 11.44 40.05
C SER A 296 -1.44 12.41 40.91
N PRO A 297 -1.98 13.56 41.36
CA PRO A 297 -1.27 14.40 42.30
C PRO A 297 -1.12 13.62 43.60
N VAL A 298 0.11 13.27 43.95
CA VAL A 298 0.44 12.75 45.28
C VAL A 298 0.10 13.87 46.27
N SER A 299 -1.01 13.73 46.98
CA SER A 299 -1.35 14.57 48.12
C SER A 299 -0.31 14.34 49.21
N SER A 300 0.72 15.18 49.22
CA SER A 300 1.73 15.26 50.27
C SER A 300 1.13 15.98 51.49
N SER A 301 0.27 15.28 52.24
CA SER A 301 -0.16 15.75 53.55
C SER A 301 -0.66 14.59 54.41
N SER A 302 0.27 13.96 55.14
CA SER A 302 0.10 13.35 56.47
C SER A 302 1.01 12.13 56.63
N LEU A 303 2.27 12.34 57.05
CA LEU A 303 3.09 11.35 57.76
C LEU A 303 4.37 12.02 58.30
N PHE A 304 4.19 13.09 59.07
CA PHE A 304 5.17 13.55 60.06
C PHE A 304 4.38 14.17 61.23
N LYS A 305 3.95 13.32 62.15
CA LYS A 305 3.79 13.67 63.57
C LYS A 305 4.31 12.48 64.37
N SER A 306 5.45 12.70 65.01
CA SER A 306 6.03 11.86 66.05
C SER A 306 5.19 11.94 67.32
N ASN A 307 4.84 10.77 67.87
CA ASN A 307 5.04 10.35 69.26
C ASN A 307 4.30 9.04 69.50
#